data_AF-A0A7C5JDG6-F1
#
_entry.id   AF-A0A7C5JDG6-F1
#
_cell.length_a   1.000
_cell.length_b   1.000
_cell.length_c   1.000
_cell.angle_alpha   90.00
_cell.angle_beta   90.00
_cell.angle_gamma   90.00
#
_symmetry.space_group_name_H-M   'P 1'
#
loop_
_entity.id
_entity.type
_entity.pdbx_description
1 polymer ?
#
loop_
_entity_poly.entity_id
_entity_poly.type
_entity_poly.pdbx_seq_one_letter_code
_entity_poly.pdbx_strand_id
1 'polypeptide(L)' 'MKKEVQKIEQIRASLDGAVMAIEGVESIAIGQNEKGEPCLMIGTSLPVEQVRARLPKEVFEVPVDIFYIGEISAQ' A
#
# COMPACT_ATOMS: atom_id res chain seq x y z
N MET A 1 15.96 -9.34 5.78
CA MET A 1 16.14 -7.88 5.59
C MET A 1 16.41 -7.45 4.14
N LYS A 2 17.65 -7.43 3.59
CA LYS A 2 17.88 -6.83 2.24
C LYS A 2 17.07 -7.48 1.09
N LYS A 3 16.89 -8.80 1.10
CA LYS A 3 16.14 -9.51 0.04
C LYS A 3 14.62 -9.29 0.10
N GLU A 4 14.06 -9.14 1.30
CA GLU A 4 12.61 -8.92 1.49
C GLU A 4 12.22 -7.51 1.06
N VAL A 5 13.01 -6.50 1.43
CA VAL A 5 12.80 -5.12 0.98
C VAL A 5 12.87 -5.02 -0.55
N GLN A 6 13.82 -5.73 -1.18
CA GLN A 6 13.90 -5.80 -2.65
C GLN A 6 12.66 -6.43 -3.28
N LYS A 7 12.10 -7.48 -2.68
CA LYS A 7 10.84 -8.09 -3.17
C LYS A 7 9.67 -7.11 -3.04
N ILE A 8 9.55 -6.43 -1.90
CA ILE A 8 8.49 -5.43 -1.68
C ILE A 8 8.63 -4.27 -2.66
N GLU A 9 9.86 -3.81 -2.92
CA GLU A 9 10.13 -2.74 -3.88
C GLU A 9 9.78 -3.14 -5.31
N GLN A 10 10.07 -4.38 -5.71
CA GLN A 10 9.67 -4.91 -7.01
C GLN A 10 8.14 -4.97 -7.17
N ILE A 11 7.43 -5.46 -6.14
CA ILE A 11 5.95 -5.50 -6.15
C ILE A 11 5.37 -4.09 -6.16
N ARG A 12 5.91 -3.17 -5.34
CA ARG A 12 5.49 -1.76 -5.38
C ARG A 12 5.65 -1.21 -6.78
N ALA A 13 6.84 -1.32 -7.38
CA ALA A 13 7.14 -0.75 -8.67
C ALA A 13 6.29 -1.34 -9.81
N SER A 14 5.94 -2.63 -9.75
CA SER A 14 5.09 -3.27 -10.76
C SER A 14 3.61 -2.91 -10.61
N LEU A 15 3.15 -2.60 -9.40
CA LEU A 15 1.74 -2.34 -9.09
C LEU A 15 1.43 -0.86 -8.85
N ASP A 16 2.44 0.01 -8.77
CA ASP A 16 2.33 1.42 -8.38
C ASP A 16 1.18 2.13 -9.12
N GLY A 17 1.21 2.11 -10.46
CA GLY A 17 0.18 2.75 -11.28
C GLY A 17 -1.20 2.09 -11.17
N ALA A 18 -1.26 0.76 -11.00
CA ALA A 18 -2.53 0.06 -10.87
C ALA A 18 -3.19 0.31 -9.51
N VAL A 19 -2.39 0.36 -8.44
CA VAL A 19 -2.85 0.64 -7.07
C VAL A 19 -3.23 2.10 -6.92
N MET A 20 -2.43 3.03 -7.44
CA MET A 20 -2.73 4.47 -7.42
C MET A 20 -3.94 4.86 -8.29
N ALA A 21 -4.33 4.01 -9.26
CA ALA A 21 -5.55 4.22 -10.05
C ALA A 21 -6.83 3.78 -9.33
N ILE A 22 -6.73 3.11 -8.17
CA ILE A 22 -7.89 2.71 -7.39
C ILE A 22 -8.44 3.92 -6.64
N GLU A 23 -9.70 4.23 -6.91
CA GLU A 23 -10.44 5.25 -6.17
C GLU A 23 -10.36 4.97 -4.66
N GLY A 24 -9.88 5.98 -3.92
CA GLY A 24 -9.66 5.91 -2.47
C GLY A 24 -8.24 5.56 -2.05
N VAL A 25 -7.33 5.26 -2.98
CA VAL A 25 -5.89 5.13 -2.70
C VAL A 25 -5.21 6.49 -2.92
N GLU A 26 -4.49 6.95 -1.91
CA GLU A 26 -3.81 8.25 -1.93
C GLU A 26 -2.29 8.13 -1.93
N SER A 27 -1.77 7.01 -1.44
CA SER A 27 -0.32 6.78 -1.41
C SER A 27 0.04 5.30 -1.36
N ILE A 28 1.21 5.00 -1.87
CA ILE A 28 1.87 3.70 -1.78
C ILE A 28 3.35 3.91 -1.41
N ALA A 29 3.81 3.24 -0.37
CA ALA A 29 5.17 3.40 0.14
C ALA A 29 5.72 2.07 0.68
N ILE A 30 7.02 2.05 0.96
CA ILE A 30 7.65 0.97 1.72
C ILE A 30 7.90 1.51 3.12
N GLY A 31 7.39 0.79 4.13
CA GLY A 31 7.58 1.16 5.53
C GLY A 31 7.81 -0.06 6.39
N GLN A 32 7.48 0.09 7.67
CA GLN A 32 7.53 -0.99 8.65
C GLN A 32 6.18 -1.10 9.33
N ASN A 33 5.72 -2.33 9.54
CA ASN A 33 4.51 -2.59 10.32
C ASN A 33 4.76 -2.40 11.82
N GLU A 34 3.73 -2.59 12.66
CA GLU A 34 3.84 -2.48 14.13
C GLU A 34 4.89 -3.42 14.76
N LYS A 35 5.32 -4.46 14.04
CA LYS A 35 6.36 -5.42 14.48
C LYS A 35 7.77 -5.02 14.02
N GLY A 36 7.92 -3.91 13.30
CA GLY A 36 9.19 -3.48 12.71
C GLY A 36 9.57 -4.24 11.42
N GLU A 37 8.66 -5.02 10.86
CA GLU A 37 8.91 -5.80 9.65
C GLU A 37 8.61 -4.95 8.40
N PRO A 38 9.46 -5.00 7.35
CA PRO A 38 9.20 -4.29 6.11
C PRO A 38 7.85 -4.68 5.50
N CYS A 39 7.05 -3.69 5.12
CA CYS A 39 5.76 -3.88 4.48
C CYS A 39 5.49 -2.84 3.39
N LEU A 40 4.51 -3.14 2.54
CA LEU A 40 3.91 -2.17 1.65
C LEU A 40 2.86 -1.37 2.44
N MET A 41 3.04 -0.06 2.49
CA MET A 41 2.14 0.88 3.16
C MET A 41 1.22 1.51 2.13
N ILE A 42 -0.09 1.37 2.31
CA ILE A 42 -1.12 1.95 1.43
C ILE A 42 -1.97 2.92 2.24
N GLY A 43 -1.84 4.20 1.93
CA GLY A 43 -2.67 5.26 2.51
C GLY A 43 -3.95 5.45 1.72
N THR A 44 -5.08 5.57 2.42
CA THR A 44 -6.42 5.60 1.82
C THR A 44 -7.28 6.76 2.31
N SER A 45 -8.07 7.34 1.40
CA SER A 45 -9.09 8.37 1.69
C SER A 45 -10.50 7.79 1.82
N LEU A 46 -10.68 6.50 1.50
CA LEU A 46 -11.90 5.73 1.74
C LEU A 46 -11.68 4.68 2.85
N PRO A 47 -12.75 4.13 3.46
CA PRO A 47 -12.61 3.09 4.46
C PRO A 47 -11.77 1.91 3.96
N VAL A 48 -10.83 1.46 4.79
CA VAL A 48 -9.84 0.42 4.45
C VAL A 48 -10.48 -0.81 3.81
N GLU A 49 -11.61 -1.29 4.34
CA GLU A 49 -12.31 -2.46 3.81
C GLU A 49 -12.78 -2.29 2.37
N GLN A 50 -13.19 -1.08 1.96
CA GLN A 50 -13.62 -0.79 0.60
C GLN A 50 -12.46 -0.80 -0.37
N VAL A 51 -11.34 -0.18 0.02
CA VAL A 51 -10.13 -0.15 -0.81
C VAL A 51 -9.52 -1.54 -0.91
N ARG A 52 -9.44 -2.26 0.21
CA ARG A 52 -8.89 -3.61 0.29
C ARG A 52 -9.56 -4.58 -0.66
N ALA A 53 -10.88 -4.48 -0.83
CA ALA A 53 -11.64 -5.32 -1.76
C ALA A 53 -11.33 -5.04 -3.24
N ARG A 54 -10.77 -3.87 -3.56
CA ARG A 54 -10.43 -3.43 -4.93
C ARG A 54 -8.96 -3.64 -5.28
N LEU A 55 -8.09 -3.87 -4.29
CA LEU A 55 -6.67 -4.08 -4.51
C LEU A 55 -6.40 -5.38 -5.31
N PRO A 56 -5.41 -5.36 -6.23
CA PRO A 56 -4.94 -6.57 -6.90
C PRO A 56 -4.48 -7.60 -5.87
N LYS A 57 -4.71 -8.89 -6.14
CA LYS A 57 -4.34 -9.96 -5.20
C LYS A 57 -2.84 -10.05 -4.98
N GLU A 58 -2.08 -9.66 -6.01
CA GLU A 58 -0.62 -9.59 -6.06
C GLU A 58 -0.04 -8.68 -4.96
N VAL A 59 -0.79 -7.65 -4.55
CA VAL A 59 -0.41 -6.76 -3.44
C VAL A 59 -0.22 -7.55 -2.15
N PHE A 60 -1.02 -8.60 -1.92
CA PHE A 60 -1.01 -9.41 -0.70
C PHE A 60 0.02 -10.55 -0.70
N GLU A 61 0.89 -10.66 -1.72
CA GLU A 61 2.02 -11.60 -1.73
C GLU A 61 3.20 -11.16 -0.83
N VAL A 62 3.11 -9.95 -0.32
CA VAL A 62 4.01 -9.36 0.68
C VAL A 62 3.20 -8.85 1.87
N PRO A 63 3.85 -8.57 3.02
CA PRO A 63 3.19 -7.88 4.11
C PRO A 63 2.67 -6.52 3.64
N VAL A 64 1.39 -6.23 3.91
CA VAL A 64 0.72 -4.98 3.54
C VAL A 64 0.08 -4.39 4.78
N ASP A 65 0.23 -3.08 4.94
CA ASP A 65 -0.47 -2.30 5.94
C ASP A 65 -1.29 -1.21 5.25
N ILE A 66 -2.61 -1.23 5.44
CA ILE A 66 -3.55 -0.30 4.81
C ILE A 66 -4.13 0.58 5.90
N PHE A 67 -3.95 1.88 5.79
CA PHE A 67 -4.36 2.82 6.81
C PHE A 67 -5.15 3.97 6.18
N TYR A 68 -6.12 4.46 6.94
CA TYR A 68 -6.94 5.59 6.55
C TYR A 68 -6.19 6.88 6.91
N ILE A 69 -5.92 7.71 5.91
CA ILE A 69 -5.25 9.02 6.07
C ILE A 69 -6.23 10.20 5.99
N GLY A 70 -7.48 9.95 5.59
CA GLY A 70 -8.47 10.99 5.31
C GLY A 70 -8.33 11.61 3.92
N GLU A 71 -9.16 12.59 3.60
CA GLU A 71 -9.01 13.39 2.37
C GLU A 71 -7.85 14.37 2.54
N ILE A 72 -6.75 14.15 1.82
CA ILE A 72 -5.69 15.17 1.71
C ILE A 72 -6.18 16.23 0.72
N SER A 73 -6.75 17.31 1.25
CA SER A 73 -7.02 18.52 0.47
C SER A 73 -5.79 19.43 0.53
N ALA A 74 -5.04 19.54 -0.57
CA ALA A 74 -4.04 20.59 -0.71
C ALA A 74 -4.77 21.93 -0.89
N GLN A 75 -4.53 22.89 0.00
CA GLN A 75 -4.93 24.30 -0.16
C GLN A 75 -3.86 25.08 -0.94
#